data_AF-A0A7K0QZ53-F1
#
_entry.id   AF-A0A7K0QZ53-F1
#
_cell.length_a   1.000
_cell.length_b   1.000
_cell.length_c   1.000
_cell.angle_alpha   90.00
_cell.angle_beta   90.00
_cell.angle_gamma   90.00
#
_symmetry.space_group_name_H-M   'P 1'
#
loop_
_entity.id
_entity.type
_entity.pdbx_description
1 polymer ?
#
loop_
_entity_poly.entity_id
_entity_poly.type
_entity_poly.pdbx_seq_one_letter_code
_entity_poly.pdbx_strand_id
1 'polypeptide(L)'
;MEGSQLQRLVEVMDQLRSPGGCPWDAEQTHESLLKYLLEESYEFVDAVQSGNRVDMREELGDVLLQVYFHARIAQDDLDDPFTIEDVAQSIADKLIRRHPHVFSDGAAQSTAEVVHNWEAIKKLEKGRTSALDGVAMSQPALALIEKLLYRASKFDVDVVVPEVVDLEKPADESAVGQALLTVIAWAHANGVDAESALRKEAMRLSQQIAAIEAR
;
A
#
# COMPACT_ATOMS: atom_id res chain seq x y z
N MET A 1 -17.62 6.24 -31.08
CA MET A 1 -17.11 6.27 -29.70
C MET A 1 -15.76 5.60 -29.74
N GLU A 2 -14.71 6.29 -29.33
CA GLU A 2 -13.41 5.63 -29.15
C GLU A 2 -13.58 4.48 -28.14
N GLY A 3 -12.95 3.34 -28.41
CA GLY A 3 -13.01 2.17 -27.54
C GLY A 3 -12.38 2.46 -26.17
N SER A 4 -12.74 1.66 -25.17
CA SER A 4 -12.16 1.77 -23.83
C SER A 4 -10.65 1.52 -23.87
N GLN A 5 -9.85 2.46 -23.36
CA GLN A 5 -8.40 2.27 -23.23
C GLN A 5 -8.05 1.17 -22.22
N LEU A 6 -8.91 0.94 -21.23
CA LEU A 6 -8.75 -0.18 -20.28
C LEU A 6 -8.94 -1.53 -20.97
N GLN A 7 -9.89 -1.62 -21.90
CA GLN A 7 -10.07 -2.83 -22.73
C GLN A 7 -8.88 -3.03 -23.67
N ARG A 8 -8.40 -1.96 -24.31
CA ARG A 8 -7.19 -2.02 -25.13
C ARG A 8 -5.98 -2.53 -24.33
N LEU A 9 -5.85 -2.14 -23.06
CA LEU A 9 -4.78 -2.64 -22.20
C LEU A 9 -4.91 -4.16 -21.91
N VAL A 10 -6.14 -4.68 -21.75
CA VAL A 10 -6.38 -6.13 -21.66
C VAL A 10 -5.84 -6.83 -22.90
N GLU A 11 -6.20 -6.34 -24.09
CA GLU A 11 -5.81 -6.91 -25.37
C GLU A 11 -4.28 -6.89 -25.56
N VAL A 12 -3.63 -5.78 -25.17
CA VAL A 12 -2.17 -5.67 -25.20
C VAL A 12 -1.53 -6.69 -24.28
N MET A 13 -1.98 -6.81 -23.02
CA MET A 13 -1.41 -7.75 -22.07
C MET A 13 -1.62 -9.21 -22.45
N ASP A 14 -2.78 -9.53 -23.03
CA ASP A 14 -3.04 -10.87 -23.51
C ASP A 14 -2.11 -11.24 -24.69
N GLN A 15 -1.91 -10.31 -25.63
CA GLN A 15 -0.98 -10.51 -26.75
C GLN A 15 0.48 -10.62 -26.29
N LEU A 16 0.89 -9.87 -25.26
CA LEU A 16 2.26 -9.90 -24.74
C LEU A 16 2.57 -11.25 -24.08
N ARG A 17 1.65 -11.82 -23.29
CA ARG A 17 1.89 -13.09 -22.55
C ARG A 17 1.51 -14.35 -23.31
N SER A 18 0.70 -14.25 -24.35
CA SER A 18 0.28 -15.42 -25.16
C SER A 18 1.41 -15.94 -26.06
N PRO A 19 1.32 -17.20 -26.54
CA PRO A 19 2.27 -17.74 -27.51
C PRO A 19 2.47 -16.83 -28.73
N GLY A 20 3.73 -16.53 -29.07
CA GLY A 20 4.07 -15.56 -30.12
C GLY A 20 4.20 -14.11 -29.62
N GLY A 21 3.94 -13.86 -28.34
CA GLY A 21 4.20 -12.61 -27.64
C GLY A 21 5.64 -12.46 -27.17
N CYS A 22 5.83 -11.67 -26.12
CA CYS A 22 7.13 -11.35 -25.54
C CYS A 22 7.58 -12.47 -24.57
N PRO A 23 8.76 -13.09 -24.78
CA PRO A 23 9.25 -14.14 -23.88
C PRO A 23 9.42 -13.69 -22.43
N TRP A 24 9.85 -12.45 -22.22
CA TRP A 24 10.02 -11.89 -20.87
C TRP A 24 8.66 -11.75 -20.16
N ASP A 25 7.62 -11.29 -20.87
CA ASP A 25 6.30 -11.16 -20.26
C ASP A 25 5.68 -12.53 -19.94
N ALA A 26 5.89 -13.51 -20.81
CA ALA A 26 5.39 -14.87 -20.63
C ALA A 26 6.02 -15.60 -19.43
N GLU A 27 7.29 -15.34 -19.10
CA GLU A 27 8.00 -16.01 -17.99
C GLU A 27 7.74 -15.39 -16.61
N GLN A 28 7.09 -14.21 -16.52
CA GLN A 28 6.84 -13.57 -15.23
C GLN A 28 5.84 -14.34 -14.38
N THR A 29 6.08 -14.31 -13.06
CA THR A 29 5.19 -14.84 -12.03
C THR A 29 4.73 -13.72 -11.10
N HIS A 30 3.80 -14.01 -10.19
CA HIS A 30 3.41 -13.03 -9.17
C HIS A 30 4.62 -12.57 -8.34
N GLU A 31 5.49 -13.49 -7.96
CA GLU A 31 6.66 -13.23 -7.12
C GLU A 31 7.71 -12.38 -7.83
N SER A 32 7.98 -12.65 -9.12
CA SER A 32 8.98 -11.90 -9.88
C SER A 32 8.59 -10.43 -10.08
N LEU A 33 7.28 -10.15 -10.07
CA LEU A 33 6.72 -8.82 -10.28
C LEU A 33 6.60 -7.95 -9.02
N LEU A 34 6.68 -8.53 -7.82
CA LEU A 34 6.52 -7.78 -6.56
C LEU A 34 7.50 -6.62 -6.42
N LYS A 35 8.74 -6.79 -6.88
CA LYS A 35 9.75 -5.72 -6.82
C LYS A 35 9.34 -4.51 -7.67
N TYR A 36 8.82 -4.75 -8.87
CA TYR A 36 8.43 -3.69 -9.80
C TYR A 36 7.22 -2.94 -9.24
N LEU A 37 6.20 -3.66 -8.72
CA LEU A 37 5.06 -3.01 -8.06
C LEU A 37 5.47 -2.08 -6.91
N LEU A 38 6.49 -2.46 -6.13
CA LEU A 38 7.04 -1.61 -5.07
C LEU A 38 7.80 -0.41 -5.64
N GLU A 39 8.65 -0.62 -6.64
CA GLU A 39 9.40 0.42 -7.34
C GLU A 39 8.43 1.49 -7.90
N GLU A 40 7.46 1.11 -8.74
CA GLU A 40 6.50 2.06 -9.35
C GLU A 40 5.67 2.80 -8.29
N SER A 41 5.37 2.13 -7.17
CA SER A 41 4.67 2.78 -6.05
C SER A 41 5.51 3.90 -5.43
N TYR A 42 6.83 3.72 -5.33
CA TYR A 42 7.72 4.75 -4.80
C TYR A 42 7.99 5.87 -5.81
N GLU A 43 8.13 5.52 -7.09
CA GLU A 43 8.26 6.50 -8.19
C GLU A 43 7.03 7.40 -8.25
N PHE A 44 5.82 6.84 -8.12
CA PHE A 44 4.60 7.64 -8.02
C PHE A 44 4.64 8.60 -6.81
N VAL A 45 5.14 8.16 -5.66
CA VAL A 45 5.27 9.05 -4.50
C VAL A 45 6.29 10.16 -4.77
N ASP A 46 7.41 9.88 -5.45
CA ASP A 46 8.39 10.90 -5.83
C ASP A 46 7.81 11.91 -6.83
N ALA A 47 7.03 11.43 -7.81
CA ALA A 47 6.29 12.28 -8.73
C ALA A 47 5.31 13.21 -7.99
N VAL A 48 4.58 12.68 -7.00
CA VAL A 48 3.68 13.48 -6.14
C VAL A 48 4.45 14.53 -5.34
N GLN A 49 5.58 14.16 -4.74
CA GLN A 49 6.39 15.05 -3.90
C GLN A 49 7.06 16.16 -4.70
N SER A 50 7.48 15.88 -5.94
CA SER A 50 8.05 16.86 -6.86
C SER A 50 6.99 17.73 -7.54
N GLY A 51 5.70 17.37 -7.44
CA GLY A 51 4.60 18.05 -8.11
C GLY A 51 4.59 17.83 -9.63
N ASN A 52 5.32 16.83 -10.13
CA ASN A 52 5.42 16.55 -11.56
C ASN A 52 4.20 15.76 -12.06
N ARG A 53 3.26 16.47 -12.68
CA ARG A 53 2.02 15.86 -13.21
C ARG A 53 2.21 14.93 -14.40
N VAL A 54 3.32 15.04 -15.13
CA VAL A 54 3.60 14.14 -16.26
C VAL A 54 3.98 12.79 -15.70
N ASP A 55 5.01 12.76 -14.84
CA ASP A 55 5.48 11.57 -14.15
C ASP A 55 4.34 10.94 -13.33
N MET A 56 3.54 11.73 -12.59
CA MET A 56 2.37 11.18 -11.87
C MET A 56 1.43 10.34 -12.75
N ARG A 57 1.28 10.70 -14.04
CA ARG A 57 0.44 9.93 -14.97
C ARG A 57 1.14 8.68 -15.46
N GLU A 58 2.44 8.78 -15.72
CA GLU A 58 3.32 7.69 -16.13
C GLU A 58 3.33 6.60 -15.05
N GLU A 59 3.71 6.97 -13.82
CA GLU A 59 3.81 6.03 -12.71
C GLU A 59 2.45 5.42 -12.32
N LEU A 60 1.34 6.17 -12.42
CA LEU A 60 0.00 5.58 -12.25
C LEU A 60 -0.32 4.56 -13.36
N GLY A 61 0.20 4.77 -14.56
CA GLY A 61 0.14 3.83 -15.66
C GLY A 61 0.94 2.56 -15.36
N ASP A 62 2.13 2.69 -14.77
CA ASP A 62 2.98 1.54 -14.45
C ASP A 62 2.46 0.75 -13.25
N VAL A 63 1.92 1.43 -12.22
CA VAL A 63 1.15 0.75 -11.17
C VAL A 63 -0.07 0.03 -11.75
N LEU A 64 -0.78 0.64 -12.70
CA LEU A 64 -1.92 0.00 -13.39
C LEU A 64 -1.47 -1.21 -14.22
N LEU A 65 -0.34 -1.13 -14.90
CA LEU A 65 0.27 -2.23 -15.64
C LEU A 65 0.50 -3.42 -14.72
N GLN A 66 1.06 -3.21 -13.52
CA GLN A 66 1.26 -4.30 -12.55
C GLN A 66 -0.06 -4.99 -12.18
N VAL A 67 -1.14 -4.24 -11.92
CA VAL A 67 -2.47 -4.82 -11.63
C VAL A 67 -2.95 -5.71 -12.78
N TYR A 68 -2.81 -5.25 -14.03
CA TYR A 68 -3.18 -6.02 -15.21
C TYR A 68 -2.31 -7.26 -15.40
N PHE A 69 -1.01 -7.16 -15.12
CA PHE A 69 -0.07 -8.26 -15.23
C PHE A 69 -0.44 -9.38 -14.24
N HIS A 70 -0.64 -9.05 -12.96
CA HIS A 70 -1.11 -10.00 -11.96
C HIS A 70 -2.46 -10.60 -12.34
N ALA A 71 -3.42 -9.79 -12.80
CA ALA A 71 -4.72 -10.30 -13.24
C ALA A 71 -4.62 -11.23 -14.46
N ARG A 72 -3.68 -11.00 -15.38
CA ARG A 72 -3.47 -11.88 -16.54
C ARG A 72 -2.75 -13.17 -16.17
N ILE A 73 -1.81 -13.13 -15.21
CA ILE A 73 -1.18 -14.35 -14.64
C ILE A 73 -2.24 -15.20 -13.94
N ALA A 74 -3.12 -14.59 -13.15
CA ALA A 74 -4.16 -15.30 -12.42
C ALA A 74 -5.14 -16.04 -13.34
N GLN A 75 -5.36 -15.58 -14.57
CA GLN A 75 -6.17 -16.30 -15.56
C GLN A 75 -5.57 -17.65 -15.98
N ASP A 76 -4.26 -17.85 -15.80
CA ASP A 76 -3.59 -19.10 -16.13
C ASP A 76 -3.76 -20.16 -15.01
N ASP A 77 -4.30 -19.77 -13.84
CA ASP A 77 -4.56 -20.69 -12.74
C ASP A 77 -5.67 -21.70 -13.10
N LEU A 78 -5.49 -22.97 -12.74
CA LEU A 78 -6.43 -24.04 -13.08
C LEU A 78 -7.55 -24.21 -12.06
N ASP A 79 -7.32 -23.80 -10.81
CA ASP A 79 -8.19 -24.07 -9.67
C ASP A 79 -9.04 -22.85 -9.29
N ASP A 80 -8.46 -21.63 -9.34
CA ASP A 80 -9.13 -20.37 -8.98
C ASP A 80 -8.73 -19.21 -9.91
N PRO A 81 -9.05 -19.28 -11.21
CA PRO A 81 -8.72 -18.21 -12.15
C PRO A 81 -9.57 -16.96 -11.89
N PHE A 82 -8.95 -15.79 -11.98
CA PHE A 82 -9.66 -14.50 -11.98
C PHE A 82 -9.06 -13.54 -13.01
N THR A 83 -9.88 -12.59 -13.45
CA THR A 83 -9.54 -11.58 -14.46
C THR A 83 -9.45 -10.18 -13.86
N ILE A 84 -9.07 -9.20 -14.69
CA ILE A 84 -9.09 -7.80 -14.28
C ILE A 84 -10.51 -7.30 -13.98
N GLU A 85 -11.53 -7.87 -14.64
CA GLU A 85 -12.93 -7.54 -14.39
C GLU A 85 -13.38 -8.04 -13.01
N ASP A 86 -12.92 -9.23 -12.60
CA ASP A 86 -13.20 -9.75 -11.26
C ASP A 86 -12.54 -8.89 -10.17
N VAL A 87 -11.31 -8.42 -10.42
CA VAL A 87 -10.61 -7.47 -9.54
C VAL A 87 -11.40 -6.16 -9.44
N ALA A 88 -11.82 -5.59 -10.58
CA ALA A 88 -12.58 -4.35 -10.66
C ALA A 88 -13.95 -4.46 -10.00
N GLN A 89 -14.67 -5.56 -10.23
CA GLN A 89 -15.95 -5.86 -9.60
C GLN A 89 -15.79 -5.97 -8.09
N SER A 90 -14.81 -6.75 -7.62
CA SER A 90 -14.57 -6.95 -6.18
C SER A 90 -14.29 -5.63 -5.44
N ILE A 91 -13.49 -4.74 -6.02
CA ILE A 91 -13.25 -3.42 -5.43
C ILE A 91 -14.49 -2.52 -5.51
N ALA A 92 -15.22 -2.51 -6.64
CA ALA A 92 -16.42 -1.71 -6.83
C ALA A 92 -17.52 -2.11 -5.84
N ASP A 93 -17.87 -3.39 -5.77
CA ASP A 93 -18.90 -3.92 -4.87
C ASP A 93 -18.55 -3.66 -3.40
N LYS A 94 -17.25 -3.76 -3.05
CA LYS A 94 -16.76 -3.39 -1.72
C LYS A 94 -16.93 -1.90 -1.44
N LEU A 95 -16.62 -1.02 -2.40
CA LEU A 95 -16.75 0.42 -2.24
C LEU A 95 -18.22 0.84 -2.12
N ILE A 96 -19.10 0.30 -2.97
CA ILE A 96 -20.54 0.57 -2.95
C ILE A 96 -21.13 0.20 -1.58
N ARG A 97 -20.89 -1.04 -1.13
CA ARG A 97 -21.41 -1.55 0.13
C ARG A 97 -20.91 -0.80 1.36
N ARG A 98 -19.66 -0.30 1.32
CA ARG A 98 -19.07 0.46 2.43
C ARG A 98 -19.33 1.97 2.38
N HIS A 99 -19.97 2.46 1.32
CA HIS A 99 -20.46 3.84 1.23
C HIS A 99 -21.99 3.87 1.07
N PRO A 100 -22.76 3.33 2.02
CA PRO A 100 -24.22 3.35 1.93
C PRO A 100 -24.80 4.77 1.91
N HIS A 101 -24.05 5.76 2.40
CA HIS A 101 -24.41 7.18 2.36
C HIS A 101 -24.27 7.82 0.96
N VAL A 102 -23.60 7.13 0.02
CA VAL A 102 -23.49 7.57 -1.38
C VAL A 102 -24.41 6.73 -2.27
N PHE A 103 -24.47 5.41 -2.04
CA PHE A 103 -25.08 4.45 -2.97
C PHE A 103 -26.40 3.83 -2.46
N SER A 104 -26.90 4.25 -1.30
CA SER A 104 -28.15 3.74 -0.70
C SER A 104 -28.79 4.81 0.20
N ASP A 105 -29.69 4.42 1.10
CA ASP A 105 -30.40 5.31 2.02
C ASP A 105 -29.60 5.63 3.31
N GLY A 106 -28.29 5.39 3.30
CA GLY A 106 -27.43 5.72 4.45
C GLY A 106 -27.33 7.23 4.65
N ALA A 107 -27.13 7.66 5.89
CA ALA A 107 -26.78 9.04 6.20
C ALA A 107 -25.37 9.08 6.81
N ALA A 108 -24.56 10.04 6.36
CA ALA A 108 -23.33 10.44 7.04
C ALA A 108 -23.18 11.95 6.84
N GLN A 109 -23.15 12.69 7.94
CA GLN A 109 -23.12 14.16 7.94
C GLN A 109 -21.72 14.72 8.18
N SER A 110 -20.74 13.86 8.48
CA SER A 110 -19.35 14.25 8.70
C SER A 110 -18.35 13.18 8.27
N THR A 111 -17.10 13.58 8.02
CA THR A 111 -15.99 12.65 7.76
C THR A 111 -15.80 11.65 8.90
N ALA A 112 -15.98 12.07 10.15
CA ALA A 112 -15.88 11.19 11.30
C ALA A 112 -16.94 10.08 11.27
N GLU A 113 -18.18 10.41 10.92
CA GLU A 113 -19.26 9.43 10.74
C GLU A 113 -18.99 8.49 9.56
N VAL A 114 -18.48 9.00 8.44
CA VAL A 114 -18.09 8.18 7.29
C VAL A 114 -17.04 7.14 7.70
N VAL A 115 -15.99 7.56 8.41
CA VAL A 115 -14.92 6.66 8.89
C VAL A 115 -15.47 5.64 9.89
N HIS A 116 -16.33 6.07 10.81
CA HIS A 116 -16.97 5.17 11.78
C HIS A 116 -17.81 4.08 11.08
N ASN A 117 -18.69 4.48 10.16
CA ASN A 117 -19.56 3.58 9.40
C ASN A 117 -18.75 2.60 8.54
N TRP A 118 -17.73 3.10 7.85
CA TRP A 118 -16.81 2.27 7.06
C TRP A 118 -16.16 1.18 7.90
N GLU A 119 -15.69 1.52 9.11
CA GLU A 119 -15.04 0.56 9.99
C GLU A 119 -16.02 -0.43 10.64
N ALA A 120 -17.24 0.01 10.96
CA ALA A 120 -18.31 -0.88 11.46
C ALA A 120 -18.67 -1.94 10.41
N ILE A 121 -18.88 -1.53 9.15
CA ILE A 121 -19.20 -2.45 8.04
C ILE A 121 -18.03 -3.44 7.82
N LYS A 122 -16.80 -2.94 7.78
CA LYS A 122 -15.60 -3.78 7.62
C LYS A 122 -15.42 -4.81 8.75
N LYS A 123 -15.85 -4.50 9.97
CA LYS A 123 -15.83 -5.45 11.10
C LYS A 123 -16.83 -6.59 10.89
N LEU A 124 -18.04 -6.28 10.43
CA LEU A 124 -19.07 -7.27 10.12
C LEU A 124 -18.66 -8.19 8.96
N GLU A 125 -18.08 -7.63 7.90
CA GLU A 125 -17.71 -8.39 6.69
C GLU A 125 -16.60 -9.42 6.91
N LYS A 126 -15.58 -9.06 7.70
CA LYS A 126 -14.35 -9.85 7.78
C LYS A 126 -14.37 -10.89 8.90
N GLY A 127 -15.40 -10.91 9.76
CA GLY A 127 -15.52 -11.88 10.86
C GLY A 127 -14.26 -12.01 11.72
N ARG A 128 -13.48 -10.92 11.84
CA ARG A 128 -12.12 -10.98 12.40
C ARG A 128 -12.18 -11.41 13.86
N THR A 129 -11.41 -12.43 14.18
CA THR A 129 -11.26 -12.96 15.55
C THR A 129 -9.99 -12.46 16.20
N SER A 130 -9.03 -11.93 15.41
CA SER A 130 -7.76 -11.37 15.88
C SER A 130 -7.50 -9.96 15.36
N ALA A 131 -6.83 -9.14 16.18
CA ALA A 131 -6.33 -7.83 15.78
C ALA A 131 -5.36 -7.93 14.58
N LEU A 132 -4.66 -9.06 14.46
CA LEU A 132 -3.67 -9.35 13.42
C LEU A 132 -4.30 -9.75 12.08
N ASP A 133 -5.61 -10.02 12.02
CA ASP A 133 -6.25 -10.51 10.81
C ASP A 133 -6.15 -9.51 9.65
N GLY A 134 -5.50 -9.95 8.57
CA GLY A 134 -5.21 -9.15 7.37
C GLY A 134 -4.21 -8.02 7.62
N VAL A 135 -3.24 -8.22 8.52
CA VAL A 135 -1.98 -7.48 8.54
C VAL A 135 -1.01 -8.19 7.59
N ALA A 136 -0.46 -7.46 6.62
CA ALA A 136 0.55 -8.01 5.71
C ALA A 136 1.91 -7.97 6.41
N MET A 137 2.34 -9.13 6.94
CA MET A 137 3.59 -9.24 7.71
C MET A 137 4.86 -9.01 6.85
N SER A 138 4.73 -9.04 5.53
CA SER A 138 5.82 -8.77 4.58
C SER A 138 6.06 -7.29 4.29
N GLN A 139 5.26 -6.38 4.87
CA GLN A 139 5.48 -4.93 4.70
C GLN A 139 6.79 -4.49 5.36
N PRO A 140 7.41 -3.38 4.89
CA PRO A 140 8.58 -2.79 5.55
C PRO A 140 8.34 -2.56 7.04
N ALA A 141 9.40 -2.71 7.85
CA ALA A 141 9.30 -2.77 9.30
C ALA A 141 8.56 -1.58 9.92
N LEU A 142 8.79 -0.35 9.45
CA LEU A 142 8.11 0.84 9.95
C LEU A 142 6.60 0.77 9.70
N ALA A 143 6.20 0.50 8.45
CA ALA A 143 4.79 0.34 8.08
C ALA A 143 4.11 -0.82 8.83
N LEU A 144 4.84 -1.94 9.03
CA LEU A 144 4.35 -3.07 9.81
C LEU A 144 4.11 -2.69 11.27
N ILE A 145 5.05 -2.02 11.92
CA ILE A 145 4.93 -1.57 13.32
C ILE A 145 3.76 -0.59 13.46
N GLU A 146 3.67 0.44 12.61
CA GLU A 146 2.53 1.36 12.57
C GLU A 146 1.20 0.61 12.43
N LYS A 147 1.16 -0.40 11.56
CA LYS A 147 -0.03 -1.21 11.37
C LYS A 147 -0.40 -2.01 12.61
N LEU A 148 0.58 -2.60 13.28
CA LEU A 148 0.39 -3.38 14.49
C LEU A 148 -0.10 -2.49 15.64
N LEU A 149 0.51 -1.31 15.85
CA LEU A 149 0.09 -0.35 16.87
C LEU A 149 -1.33 0.18 16.62
N TYR A 150 -1.64 0.51 15.37
CA TYR A 150 -3.00 0.89 14.97
C TYR A 150 -4.01 -0.23 15.28
N ARG A 151 -3.66 -1.50 14.99
CA ARG A 151 -4.54 -2.64 15.27
C ARG A 151 -4.68 -2.89 16.77
N ALA A 152 -3.59 -2.80 17.53
CA ALA A 152 -3.61 -2.96 18.96
C ALA A 152 -4.56 -1.94 19.61
N SER A 153 -4.34 -0.65 19.34
CA SER A 153 -5.19 0.45 19.83
C SER A 153 -6.66 0.27 19.43
N LYS A 154 -6.91 -0.17 18.19
CA LYS A 154 -8.27 -0.33 17.66
C LYS A 154 -9.05 -1.47 18.31
N PHE A 155 -8.37 -2.57 18.64
CA PHE A 155 -8.97 -3.76 19.20
C PHE A 155 -8.80 -3.83 20.72
N ASP A 156 -8.35 -2.73 21.34
CA ASP A 156 -8.12 -2.62 22.79
C ASP A 156 -7.19 -3.73 23.30
N VAL A 157 -6.14 -4.01 22.52
CA VAL A 157 -5.10 -4.97 22.88
C VAL A 157 -3.94 -4.20 23.47
N ASP A 158 -3.71 -4.39 24.76
CA ASP A 158 -2.56 -3.81 25.45
C ASP A 158 -1.25 -4.41 24.92
N VAL A 159 -0.46 -3.58 24.26
CA VAL A 159 0.88 -3.91 23.79
C VAL A 159 1.91 -3.12 24.57
N VAL A 160 2.96 -3.80 25.03
CA VAL A 160 4.06 -3.16 25.75
C VAL A 160 5.05 -2.60 24.75
N VAL A 161 5.17 -1.28 24.72
CA VAL A 161 6.22 -0.55 23.99
C VAL A 161 7.17 0.11 24.99
N PRO A 162 8.47 0.19 24.71
CA PRO A 162 9.38 0.94 25.59
C PRO A 162 8.99 2.42 25.60
N GLU A 163 8.96 3.05 26.78
CA GLU A 163 8.69 4.49 26.91
C GLU A 163 9.98 5.32 26.78
N VAL A 164 11.11 4.75 27.19
CA VAL A 164 12.42 5.39 27.21
C VAL A 164 13.46 4.37 26.76
N VAL A 165 14.35 4.80 25.87
CA VAL A 165 15.51 4.01 25.46
C VAL A 165 16.78 4.77 25.82
N ASP A 166 17.69 4.06 26.47
CA ASP A 166 18.99 4.58 26.88
C ASP A 166 19.97 4.49 25.72
N LEU A 167 20.16 5.61 25.03
CA LEU A 167 21.07 5.74 23.89
C LEU A 167 22.54 5.89 24.32
N GLU A 168 22.86 5.95 25.62
CA GLU A 168 24.24 5.97 26.11
C GLU A 168 24.86 4.57 26.16
N LYS A 169 24.03 3.51 26.12
CA LYS A 169 24.50 2.13 26.03
C LYS A 169 25.06 1.81 24.64
N PRO A 170 25.98 0.83 24.53
CA PRO A 170 26.44 0.36 23.23
C PRO A 170 25.27 -0.04 22.33
N ALA A 171 25.32 0.42 21.09
CA ALA A 171 24.32 0.05 20.09
C ALA A 171 24.48 -1.43 19.71
N ASP A 172 23.46 -2.22 20.04
CA ASP A 172 23.24 -3.56 19.49
C ASP A 172 21.89 -3.63 18.76
N GLU A 173 21.62 -4.74 18.08
CA GLU A 173 20.41 -4.94 17.28
C GLU A 173 19.13 -4.72 18.10
N SER A 174 19.12 -5.17 19.36
CA SER A 174 17.97 -5.05 20.25
C SER A 174 17.76 -3.60 20.71
N ALA A 175 18.84 -2.92 21.11
CA ALA A 175 18.79 -1.52 21.55
C ALA A 175 18.31 -0.60 20.42
N VAL A 176 18.80 -0.79 19.20
CA VAL A 176 18.38 -0.02 18.03
C VAL A 176 16.91 -0.32 17.68
N GLY A 177 16.52 -1.60 17.67
CA GLY A 177 15.13 -2.00 17.41
C GLY A 177 14.14 -1.38 18.41
N GLN A 178 14.48 -1.37 19.70
CA GLN A 178 13.67 -0.74 20.75
C GLN A 178 13.60 0.78 20.58
N ALA A 179 14.71 1.44 20.24
CA ALA A 179 14.74 2.88 19.98
C ALA A 179 13.79 3.26 18.84
N LEU A 180 13.87 2.54 17.71
CA LEU A 180 13.01 2.77 16.56
C LEU A 180 11.53 2.50 16.90
N LEU A 181 11.23 1.39 17.57
CA LEU A 181 9.87 1.09 18.04
C LEU A 181 9.30 2.19 18.93
N THR A 182 10.11 2.73 19.84
CA THR A 182 9.71 3.82 20.75
C THR A 182 9.35 5.09 19.97
N VAL A 183 10.17 5.46 18.98
CA VAL A 183 9.92 6.64 18.14
C VAL A 183 8.66 6.45 17.29
N ILE A 184 8.46 5.27 16.70
CA ILE A 184 7.25 4.97 15.91
C ILE A 184 6.01 4.98 16.81
N ALA A 185 6.07 4.38 18.00
CA ALA A 185 4.97 4.40 18.96
C ALA A 185 4.63 5.83 19.44
N TRP A 186 5.65 6.66 19.65
CA TRP A 186 5.47 8.08 19.96
C TRP A 186 4.79 8.83 18.81
N ALA A 187 5.22 8.62 17.55
CA ALA A 187 4.59 9.22 16.38
C ALA A 187 3.12 8.79 16.25
N HIS A 188 2.85 7.49 16.39
CA HIS A 188 1.52 6.89 16.37
C HIS A 188 0.58 7.54 17.40
N ALA A 189 1.03 7.65 18.66
CA ALA A 189 0.26 8.25 19.74
C ALA A 189 -0.07 9.73 19.51
N ASN A 190 0.69 10.41 18.65
CA ASN A 190 0.50 11.83 18.29
C ASN A 190 -0.12 12.03 16.91
N GLY A 191 -0.57 10.96 16.24
CA GLY A 191 -1.17 11.03 14.90
C GLY A 191 -0.22 11.51 13.81
N VAL A 192 1.09 11.31 14.01
CA VAL A 192 2.14 11.65 13.03
C VAL A 192 2.47 10.39 12.23
N ASP A 193 2.44 10.49 10.90
CA ASP A 193 2.93 9.45 10.01
C ASP A 193 4.47 9.40 10.04
N ALA A 194 5.01 8.39 10.74
CA ALA A 194 6.45 8.19 10.91
C ALA A 194 7.20 7.97 9.59
N GLU A 195 6.59 7.30 8.61
CA GLU A 195 7.21 7.02 7.30
C GLU A 195 7.39 8.34 6.53
N SER A 196 6.31 9.11 6.44
CA SER A 196 6.32 10.43 5.80
C SER A 196 7.29 11.40 6.48
N ALA A 197 7.40 11.34 7.82
CA ALA A 197 8.34 12.15 8.58
C ALA A 197 9.80 11.76 8.28
N LEU A 198 10.12 10.47 8.34
CA LEU A 198 11.48 9.96 8.10
C LEU A 198 11.92 10.21 6.65
N ARG A 199 11.02 10.02 5.67
CA ARG A 199 11.30 10.30 4.25
C ARG A 199 11.66 11.76 4.01
N LYS A 200 11.02 12.71 4.70
CA LYS A 200 11.39 14.14 4.62
C LYS A 200 12.82 14.39 5.12
N GLU A 201 13.26 13.73 6.18
CA GLU A 201 14.65 13.84 6.64
C GLU A 201 15.63 13.21 5.65
N ALA A 202 15.29 12.07 5.05
CA ALA A 202 16.10 11.45 4.00
C ALA A 202 16.29 12.39 2.80
N MET A 203 15.24 13.10 2.38
CA MET A 203 15.33 14.11 1.31
C MET A 203 16.24 15.29 1.69
N ARG A 204 16.19 15.77 2.93
CA ARG A 204 17.10 16.82 3.40
C ARG A 204 18.55 16.35 3.41
N LEU A 205 18.79 15.12 3.85
CA LEU A 205 20.13 14.52 3.83
C LEU A 205 20.66 14.40 2.40
N SER A 206 19.83 13.94 1.46
CA SER A 206 20.18 13.88 0.03
C SER A 206 20.57 15.26 -0.53
N GLN A 207 19.80 16.31 -0.22
CA GLN A 207 20.11 17.68 -0.62
C GLN A 207 21.43 18.19 -0.03
N GLN A 208 21.75 17.82 1.22
CA GLN A 208 23.02 18.18 1.86
C GLN A 208 24.20 17.52 1.14
N ILE A 209 24.09 16.23 0.81
CA ILE A 209 25.12 15.50 0.07
C ILE A 209 25.37 16.17 -1.29
N ALA A 210 24.31 16.42 -2.07
CA ALA A 210 24.43 17.05 -3.39
C ALA A 210 25.09 18.46 -3.32
N ALA A 211 24.76 19.24 -2.29
CA ALA A 211 25.35 20.56 -2.09
C ALA A 211 26.83 20.52 -1.67
N ILE A 212 27.30 19.44 -1.04
CA ILE A 212 28.71 19.23 -0.70
C ILE A 212 29.49 18.79 -1.94
N GLU A 213 28.94 17.88 -2.75
CA GLU A 213 29.59 17.38 -3.98
C GLU A 213 29.74 18.47 -5.06
N ALA A 214 28.87 19.48 -5.06
CA ALA A 214 28.93 20.60 -6.00
C ALA A 214 29.97 21.69 -5.65
N ARG A 215 30.73 21.53 -4.56
CA ARG A 215 31.78 22.48 -4.11
C ARG A 215 33.17 22.06 -4.57
#